data_AF-A0A955FAY2-F1
#
_entry.id   AF-A0A955FAY2-F1
#
_cell.length_a   1.000
_cell.length_b   1.000
_cell.length_c   1.000
_cell.angle_alpha   90.00
_cell.angle_beta   90.00
_cell.angle_gamma   90.00
#
_symmetry.space_group_name_H-M   'P 1'
#
loop_
_entity.id
_entity.type
_entity.pdbx_description
1 polymer ?
#
loop_
_entity_poly.entity_id
_entity_poly.type
_entity_poly.pdbx_seq_one_letter_code
_entity_poly.pdbx_strand_id
1 'polypeptide(L)'
;QVAVYYGGSGATRAITTNESLPLRRWVHLSVVVTNVSTGAATIYINGRSVSTFSAGAATVLTQGGNITLGQYNSGGYFADCYLGEARAWSTARTQAEILANMNNNLTGSESGLVGLWRGAGNFNDLTANANHLTATNGAIATQAANPFNLIEYGKVTKVGAFSGGVTPVTVFTGTDCNIPNMALTSPLYSNVAAPYGFPASKDKWTVTVLNGTQTGQSSPAANTWYNLPAFTIQAPTGQWIPSLSSNLYADKASAGPLSARATLSTTSTGESDPALTGGFSINPANSAANQITRSGSTISVQAAQSLYLNVKTLDTSINQILIIGSGSAVMTQISLELAY
;
A
#
# COMPACT_ATOMS: atom_id res chain seq x y z
N GLN A 1 -0.47 -2.92 -18.27
CA GLN A 1 -1.44 -4.03 -18.20
C GLN A 1 -0.70 -5.34 -17.99
N VAL A 2 -1.36 -6.38 -17.50
CA VAL A 2 -0.79 -7.73 -17.37
C VAL A 2 -1.48 -8.65 -18.37
N ALA A 3 -0.72 -9.45 -19.10
CA ALA A 3 -1.27 -10.46 -20.01
C ALA A 3 -0.77 -11.85 -19.64
N VAL A 4 -1.66 -12.83 -19.70
CA VAL A 4 -1.34 -14.25 -19.59
C VAL A 4 -1.60 -14.90 -20.94
N TYR A 5 -0.60 -15.60 -21.44
CA TYR A 5 -0.66 -16.34 -22.70
C TYR A 5 -0.83 -17.83 -22.41
N TYR A 6 -1.73 -18.47 -23.13
CA TYR A 6 -2.12 -19.86 -22.94
C TYR A 6 -2.23 -20.60 -24.27
N GLY A 7 -1.76 -21.85 -24.34
CA GLY A 7 -1.80 -22.67 -25.54
C GLY A 7 -0.44 -22.83 -26.25
N GLY A 8 -0.37 -23.77 -27.19
CA GLY A 8 0.82 -24.08 -27.97
C GLY A 8 0.93 -23.28 -29.28
N SER A 9 2.02 -23.50 -30.03
CA SER A 9 2.25 -22.88 -31.33
C SER A 9 1.06 -23.10 -32.28
N GLY A 10 0.44 -22.02 -32.75
CA GLY A 10 -0.74 -22.05 -33.63
C GLY A 10 -2.11 -21.94 -32.91
N ALA A 11 -2.14 -21.96 -31.57
CA ALA A 11 -3.39 -21.85 -30.78
C ALA A 11 -3.24 -20.97 -29.53
N THR A 12 -2.27 -20.03 -29.53
CA THR A 12 -2.03 -19.13 -28.38
C THR A 12 -3.20 -18.16 -28.19
N ARG A 13 -3.76 -18.16 -26.98
CA ARG A 13 -4.75 -17.20 -26.52
C ARG A 13 -4.09 -16.28 -25.50
N ALA A 14 -4.41 -14.99 -25.56
CA ALA A 14 -3.97 -14.02 -24.57
C ALA A 14 -5.17 -13.49 -23.82
N ILE A 15 -5.07 -13.41 -22.49
CA ILE A 15 -6.00 -12.64 -21.68
C ILE A 15 -5.23 -11.51 -21.02
N THR A 16 -5.70 -10.28 -21.25
CA THR A 16 -5.10 -9.05 -20.74
C THR A 16 -5.99 -8.40 -19.68
N THR A 17 -5.40 -7.90 -18.61
CA THR A 17 -6.11 -7.13 -17.58
C THR A 17 -6.34 -5.69 -18.04
N ASN A 18 -7.45 -5.09 -17.62
CA ASN A 18 -7.69 -3.66 -17.81
C ASN A 18 -6.87 -2.78 -16.85
N GLU A 19 -6.33 -3.37 -15.79
CA GLU A 19 -5.51 -2.65 -14.80
C GLU A 19 -4.05 -2.49 -15.27
N SER A 20 -3.50 -1.30 -15.04
CA SER A 20 -2.10 -0.97 -15.27
C SER A 20 -1.28 -1.18 -14.01
N LEU A 21 -0.05 -1.67 -14.17
CA LEU A 21 0.89 -1.77 -13.05
C LEU A 21 1.48 -0.39 -12.75
N PRO A 22 1.57 0.00 -11.46
CA PRO A 22 2.25 1.24 -11.08
C PRO A 22 3.74 1.15 -11.43
N LEU A 23 4.28 2.23 -11.99
CA LEU A 23 5.72 2.33 -12.24
C LEU A 23 6.49 2.52 -10.94
N ARG A 24 7.69 1.94 -10.85
CA ARG A 24 8.64 2.12 -9.73
C ARG A 24 8.09 1.71 -8.36
N ARG A 25 7.20 0.72 -8.31
CA ARG A 25 6.69 0.13 -7.06
C ARG A 25 6.67 -1.38 -7.14
N TRP A 26 6.90 -2.04 -6.01
CA TRP A 26 6.72 -3.48 -5.89
C TRP A 26 5.25 -3.85 -6.07
N VAL A 27 5.00 -4.91 -6.83
CA VAL A 27 3.69 -5.49 -7.06
C VAL A 27 3.83 -7.00 -6.94
N HIS A 28 2.94 -7.62 -6.16
CA HIS A 28 2.81 -9.07 -6.17
C HIS A 28 1.83 -9.50 -7.26
N LEU A 29 2.31 -10.29 -8.21
CA LEU A 29 1.49 -10.85 -9.29
C LEU A 29 1.31 -12.35 -9.08
N SER A 30 0.09 -12.85 -9.25
CA SER A 30 -0.17 -14.30 -9.25
C SER A 30 -1.13 -14.68 -10.36
N VAL A 31 -0.87 -15.85 -10.96
CA VAL A 31 -1.76 -16.49 -11.92
C VAL A 31 -2.12 -17.85 -11.35
N VAL A 32 -3.40 -18.09 -11.09
CA VAL A 32 -3.90 -19.35 -10.54
C VAL A 32 -4.72 -20.05 -11.60
N VAL A 33 -4.27 -21.21 -12.07
CA VAL A 33 -5.08 -22.08 -12.93
C VAL A 33 -5.91 -22.99 -12.04
N THR A 34 -7.22 -22.77 -11.99
CA THR A 34 -8.16 -23.53 -11.15
C THR A 34 -8.68 -24.79 -11.85
N ASN A 35 -8.69 -24.79 -13.18
CA ASN A 35 -9.08 -25.95 -13.97
C ASN A 35 -8.29 -25.98 -15.28
N VAL A 36 -7.40 -26.97 -15.41
CA VAL A 36 -6.55 -27.14 -16.61
C VAL A 36 -7.39 -27.53 -17.82
N SER A 37 -8.36 -28.43 -17.66
CA SER A 37 -9.22 -28.93 -18.75
C SER A 37 -10.13 -27.87 -19.38
N THR A 38 -10.36 -26.74 -18.71
CA THR A 38 -11.09 -25.60 -19.28
C THR A 38 -10.21 -24.37 -19.47
N GLY A 39 -8.94 -24.42 -19.04
CA GLY A 39 -8.05 -23.27 -19.00
C GLY A 39 -8.57 -22.16 -18.10
N ALA A 40 -9.36 -22.49 -17.07
CA ALA A 40 -9.88 -21.51 -16.13
C ALA A 40 -8.75 -21.00 -15.22
N ALA A 41 -8.52 -19.71 -15.25
CA ALA A 41 -7.50 -19.07 -14.45
C ALA A 41 -7.90 -17.68 -13.95
N THR A 42 -7.28 -17.26 -12.86
CA THR A 42 -7.49 -15.96 -12.24
C THR A 42 -6.16 -15.26 -12.03
N ILE A 43 -6.10 -13.98 -12.42
CA ILE A 43 -4.97 -13.08 -12.14
C ILE A 43 -5.27 -12.30 -10.86
N TYR A 44 -4.30 -12.30 -9.95
CA TYR A 44 -4.32 -11.50 -8.74
C TYR A 44 -3.21 -10.46 -8.78
N ILE A 45 -3.53 -9.22 -8.44
CA ILE A 45 -2.56 -8.12 -8.24
C ILE A 45 -2.67 -7.69 -6.79
N ASN A 46 -1.55 -7.77 -6.05
CA ASN A 46 -1.48 -7.51 -4.61
C ASN A 46 -2.56 -8.29 -3.81
N GLY A 47 -2.80 -9.54 -4.22
CA GLY A 47 -3.78 -10.44 -3.59
C GLY A 47 -5.26 -10.13 -3.91
N ARG A 48 -5.57 -9.07 -4.64
CA ARG A 48 -6.92 -8.78 -5.15
C ARG A 48 -7.12 -9.47 -6.50
N SER A 49 -8.24 -10.17 -6.68
CA SER A 49 -8.64 -10.72 -7.99
C SER A 49 -8.94 -9.58 -8.96
N VAL A 50 -8.27 -9.58 -10.12
CA VAL A 50 -8.38 -8.53 -11.14
C VAL A 50 -9.09 -9.03 -12.39
N SER A 51 -8.85 -10.28 -12.78
CA SER A 51 -9.47 -10.88 -13.95
C SER A 51 -9.60 -12.38 -13.77
N THR A 52 -10.74 -12.94 -14.16
CA THR A 52 -10.97 -14.38 -14.26
C THR A 52 -11.32 -14.71 -15.70
N PHE A 53 -10.70 -15.73 -16.25
CA PHE A 53 -10.88 -16.10 -17.64
C PHE A 53 -10.85 -17.60 -17.85
N SER A 54 -11.37 -18.00 -19.00
CA SER A 54 -11.31 -19.37 -19.51
C SER A 54 -10.66 -19.35 -20.88
N ALA A 55 -9.46 -19.93 -20.95
CA ALA A 55 -8.70 -20.06 -22.18
C ALA A 55 -9.06 -21.31 -23.00
N GLY A 56 -10.12 -22.03 -22.64
CA GLY A 56 -10.52 -23.27 -23.33
C GLY A 56 -9.59 -24.43 -22.98
N ALA A 57 -9.92 -25.63 -23.45
CA ALA A 57 -9.27 -26.85 -22.98
C ALA A 57 -7.79 -26.95 -23.39
N ALA A 58 -6.89 -27.03 -22.41
CA ALA A 58 -5.65 -27.79 -22.59
C ALA A 58 -5.72 -29.08 -21.77
N THR A 59 -5.10 -30.13 -22.28
CA THR A 59 -5.06 -31.42 -21.62
C THR A 59 -4.04 -31.45 -20.47
N VAL A 60 -3.02 -30.57 -20.51
CA VAL A 60 -1.95 -30.46 -19.51
C VAL A 60 -1.25 -29.09 -19.57
N LEU A 61 -0.69 -28.63 -18.45
CA LEU A 61 0.23 -27.46 -18.39
C LEU A 61 1.69 -27.91 -18.59
N THR A 62 2.03 -28.32 -19.81
CA THR A 62 3.43 -28.64 -20.16
C THR A 62 3.94 -27.64 -21.18
N GLN A 63 5.08 -27.03 -20.88
CA GLN A 63 5.84 -26.25 -21.85
C GLN A 63 7.02 -27.08 -22.34
N GLY A 64 7.31 -27.04 -23.64
CA GLY A 64 8.58 -27.51 -24.15
C GLY A 64 9.68 -26.50 -23.84
N GLY A 65 10.73 -26.92 -23.14
CA GLY A 65 11.89 -26.08 -22.79
C GLY A 65 11.92 -25.62 -21.32
N ASN A 66 12.90 -24.78 -21.02
CA ASN A 66 13.15 -24.30 -19.65
C ASN A 66 12.20 -23.15 -19.28
N ILE A 67 11.88 -23.03 -17.99
CA ILE A 67 11.25 -21.83 -17.45
C ILE A 67 12.24 -20.67 -17.58
N THR A 68 11.77 -19.55 -18.12
CA THR A 68 12.53 -18.29 -18.18
C THR A 68 11.84 -17.23 -17.33
N LEU A 69 12.63 -16.47 -16.57
CA LEU A 69 12.16 -15.31 -15.82
C LEU A 69 12.80 -14.05 -16.41
N GLY A 70 12.01 -12.98 -16.52
CA GLY A 70 12.47 -11.71 -17.10
C GLY A 70 12.64 -11.72 -18.63
N GLN A 71 12.30 -12.82 -19.30
CA GLN A 71 12.37 -12.96 -20.75
C GLN A 71 11.29 -13.92 -21.25
N TYR A 72 10.82 -13.69 -22.48
CA TYR A 72 10.04 -14.69 -23.23
C TYR A 72 10.93 -15.88 -23.62
N ASN A 73 10.39 -17.11 -23.56
CA ASN A 73 11.19 -18.33 -23.67
C ASN A 73 11.89 -18.51 -25.04
N SER A 74 11.36 -17.93 -26.12
CA SER A 74 12.01 -17.92 -27.44
C SER A 74 12.99 -16.75 -27.65
N GLY A 75 13.24 -15.96 -26.61
CA GLY A 75 14.05 -14.75 -26.66
C GLY A 75 13.34 -13.54 -27.27
N GLY A 76 14.09 -12.44 -27.44
CA GLY A 76 13.63 -11.22 -28.13
C GLY A 76 12.77 -10.25 -27.31
N TYR A 77 12.09 -10.73 -26.26
CA TYR A 77 11.29 -9.89 -25.36
C TYR A 77 11.83 -9.98 -23.93
N PHE A 78 12.22 -8.84 -23.37
CA PHE A 78 12.80 -8.72 -22.04
C PHE A 78 11.91 -7.84 -21.15
N ALA A 79 11.85 -8.17 -19.87
CA ALA A 79 11.20 -7.33 -18.87
C ALA A 79 12.20 -6.29 -18.34
N ASP A 80 11.85 -5.01 -18.44
CA ASP A 80 12.57 -3.92 -17.77
C ASP A 80 12.00 -3.71 -16.36
N CYS A 81 12.37 -4.61 -15.45
CA CYS A 81 11.94 -4.56 -14.06
C CYS A 81 12.90 -5.29 -13.12
N TYR A 82 12.72 -5.06 -11.81
CA TYR A 82 13.27 -5.95 -10.79
C TYR A 82 12.28 -7.08 -10.50
N LEU A 83 12.82 -8.30 -10.35
CA LEU A 83 12.08 -9.46 -9.86
C LEU A 83 12.53 -9.74 -8.44
N GLY A 84 11.59 -9.70 -7.50
CA GLY A 84 11.87 -9.86 -6.08
C GLY A 84 11.90 -11.32 -5.65
N GLU A 85 10.89 -12.09 -6.04
CA GLU A 85 10.83 -13.54 -5.80
C GLU A 85 9.91 -14.17 -6.84
N ALA A 86 10.21 -15.39 -7.25
CA ALA A 86 9.35 -16.20 -8.09
C ALA A 86 9.02 -17.53 -7.41
N ARG A 87 7.77 -17.96 -7.56
CA ARG A 87 7.24 -19.19 -6.98
C ARG A 87 6.48 -19.99 -8.02
N ALA A 88 6.62 -21.31 -8.01
CA ALA A 88 5.81 -22.23 -8.78
C ALA A 88 5.15 -23.25 -7.83
N TRP A 89 3.85 -23.48 -7.99
CA TRP A 89 3.07 -24.41 -7.17
C TRP A 89 2.40 -25.47 -8.05
N SER A 90 2.33 -26.71 -7.57
CA SER A 90 1.55 -27.79 -8.21
C SER A 90 0.07 -27.74 -7.88
N THR A 91 -0.35 -26.89 -6.94
CA THR A 91 -1.73 -26.74 -6.48
C THR A 91 -2.26 -25.34 -6.74
N ALA A 92 -3.53 -25.21 -7.10
CA ALA A 92 -4.21 -23.92 -7.19
C ALA A 92 -4.28 -23.24 -5.82
N ARG A 93 -3.66 -22.07 -5.68
CA ARG A 93 -3.67 -21.30 -4.42
C ARG A 93 -4.96 -20.48 -4.33
N THR A 94 -5.60 -20.49 -3.16
CA THR A 94 -6.75 -19.64 -2.87
C THR A 94 -6.34 -18.18 -2.67
N GLN A 95 -7.28 -17.25 -2.81
CA GLN A 95 -7.01 -15.83 -2.55
C GLN A 95 -6.51 -15.59 -1.11
N ALA A 96 -7.09 -16.27 -0.13
CA ALA A 96 -6.69 -16.15 1.28
C ALA A 96 -5.24 -16.63 1.49
N GLU A 97 -4.84 -17.73 0.86
CA GLU A 97 -3.46 -18.22 0.90
C GLU A 97 -2.49 -17.29 0.18
N ILE A 98 -2.91 -16.67 -0.93
CA ILE A 98 -2.10 -15.67 -1.63
C ILE A 98 -1.90 -14.46 -0.71
N LEU A 99 -2.96 -13.90 -0.15
CA LEU A 99 -2.89 -12.77 0.78
C LEU A 99 -2.02 -13.09 2.00
N ALA A 100 -2.14 -14.31 2.52
CA ALA A 100 -1.35 -14.75 3.67
C ALA A 100 0.14 -14.89 3.34
N ASN A 101 0.50 -15.32 2.13
CA ASN A 101 1.88 -15.67 1.79
C ASN A 101 2.61 -14.67 0.90
N MET A 102 1.90 -13.76 0.22
CA MET A 102 2.49 -12.90 -0.84
C MET A 102 3.65 -12.04 -0.37
N ASN A 103 3.73 -11.79 0.94
CA ASN A 103 4.80 -11.01 1.55
C ASN A 103 5.63 -11.81 2.57
N ASN A 104 5.45 -13.13 2.63
CA ASN A 104 6.19 -13.97 3.57
C ASN A 104 7.41 -14.61 2.92
N ASN A 105 8.47 -14.72 3.72
CA ASN A 105 9.61 -15.57 3.41
C ASN A 105 9.24 -17.05 3.55
N LEU A 106 8.95 -17.71 2.43
CA LEU A 106 8.73 -19.15 2.40
C LEU A 106 10.04 -19.93 2.57
N THR A 107 9.97 -21.11 3.16
CA THR A 107 11.15 -21.94 3.46
C THR A 107 11.60 -22.78 2.28
N GLY A 108 10.70 -23.04 1.31
CA GLY A 108 10.94 -24.03 0.24
C GLY A 108 10.40 -25.42 0.58
N SER A 109 9.84 -25.60 1.78
CA SER A 109 9.31 -26.88 2.28
C SER A 109 7.78 -26.95 2.28
N GLU A 110 7.10 -25.91 1.79
CA GLU A 110 5.64 -25.82 1.78
C GLU A 110 5.01 -26.88 0.87
N SER A 111 3.92 -27.51 1.33
CA SER A 111 3.22 -28.54 0.56
C SER A 111 2.71 -27.98 -0.79
N GLY A 112 3.09 -28.65 -1.88
CA GLY A 112 2.72 -28.25 -3.23
C GLY A 112 3.59 -27.13 -3.84
N LEU A 113 4.59 -26.61 -3.13
CA LEU A 113 5.58 -25.69 -3.70
C LEU A 113 6.62 -26.51 -4.48
N VAL A 114 6.79 -26.20 -5.76
CA VAL A 114 7.69 -26.95 -6.66
C VAL A 114 8.91 -26.16 -7.13
N GLY A 115 8.92 -24.84 -6.91
CA GLY A 115 10.10 -23.99 -7.10
C GLY A 115 9.97 -22.67 -6.35
N LEU A 116 11.06 -22.22 -5.74
CA LEU A 116 11.17 -20.98 -4.99
C LEU A 116 12.51 -20.30 -5.27
N TRP A 117 12.48 -19.18 -6.00
CA TRP A 117 13.68 -18.42 -6.38
C TRP A 117 13.62 -17.01 -5.83
N ARG A 118 14.55 -16.67 -4.94
CA ARG A 118 14.59 -15.34 -4.30
C ARG A 118 15.39 -14.30 -5.07
N GLY A 119 16.35 -14.65 -5.90
CA GLY A 119 17.21 -13.64 -6.54
C GLY A 119 17.99 -12.76 -5.55
N ALA A 120 18.08 -13.15 -4.27
CA ALA A 120 18.75 -12.43 -3.20
C ALA A 120 20.21 -12.89 -3.09
N GLY A 121 21.04 -12.45 -4.04
CA GLY A 121 22.47 -12.79 -4.11
C GLY A 121 22.79 -14.08 -4.89
N ASN A 122 21.81 -14.95 -5.13
CA ASN A 122 21.93 -16.09 -6.06
C ASN A 122 20.57 -16.43 -6.71
N PHE A 123 20.59 -17.39 -7.63
CA PHE A 123 19.44 -17.85 -8.41
C PHE A 123 19.01 -19.28 -8.05
N ASN A 124 19.35 -19.74 -6.85
CA ASN A 124 19.05 -21.10 -6.42
C ASN A 124 17.54 -21.26 -6.17
N ASP A 125 17.07 -22.47 -6.47
CA ASP A 125 15.77 -22.97 -6.02
C ASP A 125 15.94 -23.47 -4.57
N LEU A 126 15.12 -22.95 -3.67
CA LEU A 126 15.14 -23.30 -2.25
C LEU A 126 14.31 -24.55 -1.92
N THR A 127 13.59 -25.11 -2.89
CA THR A 127 12.90 -26.39 -2.72
C THR A 127 13.86 -27.57 -2.89
N ALA A 128 13.44 -28.75 -2.44
CA ALA A 128 14.18 -30.00 -2.65
C ALA A 128 14.31 -30.41 -4.13
N ASN A 129 13.56 -29.77 -5.05
CA ASN A 129 13.63 -30.09 -6.47
C ASN A 129 14.87 -29.52 -7.16
N ALA A 130 15.55 -28.55 -6.54
CA ALA A 130 16.79 -27.95 -7.03
C ALA A 130 16.72 -27.45 -8.50
N ASN A 131 15.59 -26.87 -8.90
CA ASN A 131 15.40 -26.29 -10.24
C ASN A 131 16.12 -24.94 -10.38
N HIS A 132 17.43 -24.89 -10.14
CA HIS A 132 18.20 -23.64 -10.11
C HIS A 132 18.14 -22.89 -11.45
N LEU A 133 18.02 -21.56 -11.40
CA LEU A 133 18.03 -20.73 -12.60
C LEU A 133 19.47 -20.35 -12.97
N THR A 134 19.72 -20.23 -14.27
CA THR A 134 20.99 -19.76 -14.81
C THR A 134 20.85 -18.30 -15.26
N ALA A 135 21.73 -17.43 -14.77
CA ALA A 135 21.79 -16.05 -15.20
C ALA A 135 22.19 -15.96 -16.69
N THR A 136 21.49 -15.12 -17.45
CA THR A 136 21.81 -14.82 -18.85
C THR A 136 21.81 -13.32 -19.07
N ASN A 137 22.51 -12.84 -20.11
CA ASN A 137 22.50 -11.44 -20.53
C ASN A 137 22.80 -10.42 -19.42
N GLY A 138 23.65 -10.79 -18.44
CA GLY A 138 24.04 -9.91 -17.33
C GLY A 138 23.00 -9.77 -16.20
N ALA A 139 22.04 -10.70 -16.08
CA ALA A 139 21.14 -10.74 -14.92
C ALA A 139 21.94 -10.90 -13.61
N ILE A 140 21.66 -10.05 -12.62
CA ILE A 140 22.33 -10.02 -11.32
C ILE A 140 21.31 -10.35 -10.22
N ALA A 141 21.64 -11.31 -9.37
CA ALA A 141 20.93 -11.54 -8.11
C ALA A 141 21.52 -10.62 -7.03
N THR A 142 20.69 -9.85 -6.34
CA THR A 142 21.13 -8.90 -5.30
C THR A 142 20.09 -8.73 -4.21
N GLN A 143 20.56 -8.65 -2.97
CA GLN A 143 19.71 -8.33 -1.82
C GLN A 143 19.26 -6.86 -1.83
N ALA A 144 20.05 -5.96 -2.43
CA ALA A 144 19.80 -4.51 -2.40
C ALA A 144 18.55 -4.08 -3.20
N ALA A 145 18.11 -4.91 -4.15
CA ALA A 145 16.91 -4.69 -4.95
C ALA A 145 15.89 -5.83 -4.75
N ASN A 146 15.83 -6.40 -3.54
CA ASN A 146 14.88 -7.45 -3.17
C ASN A 146 13.85 -6.92 -2.15
N PRO A 147 12.54 -7.20 -2.31
CA PRO A 147 11.53 -6.76 -1.36
C PRO A 147 11.47 -7.64 -0.10
N PHE A 148 12.10 -8.82 -0.11
CA PHE A 148 12.13 -9.75 1.01
C PHE A 148 13.45 -9.62 1.77
N ASN A 149 13.37 -9.07 2.97
CA ASN A 149 14.52 -8.97 3.87
C ASN A 149 14.59 -10.22 4.76
N LEU A 150 15.78 -10.78 4.94
CA LEU A 150 16.05 -11.89 5.88
C LEU A 150 15.85 -11.46 7.34
N ILE A 151 16.03 -10.16 7.61
CA ILE A 151 15.77 -9.52 8.89
C ILE A 151 14.72 -8.46 8.64
N GLU A 152 13.56 -8.62 9.26
CA GLU A 152 12.49 -7.65 9.22
C GLU A 152 12.44 -6.91 10.55
N TYR A 153 12.20 -5.60 10.47
CA TYR A 153 12.05 -4.76 11.63
C TYR A 153 10.60 -4.34 11.78
N GLY A 154 10.17 -4.26 13.03
CA GLY A 154 8.86 -3.75 13.37
C GLY A 154 8.90 -3.07 14.72
N LYS A 155 8.05 -2.07 14.89
CA LYS A 155 7.84 -1.38 16.17
C LYS A 155 6.55 -1.89 16.79
N VAL A 156 6.62 -2.35 18.03
CA VAL A 156 5.44 -2.80 18.76
C VAL A 156 4.56 -1.59 19.05
N THR A 157 3.31 -1.62 18.57
CA THR A 157 2.35 -0.53 18.77
C THR A 157 1.27 -0.84 19.79
N LYS A 158 1.08 -2.13 20.12
CA LYS A 158 0.18 -2.57 21.19
C LYS A 158 0.63 -3.92 21.73
N VAL A 159 0.53 -4.08 23.05
CA VAL A 159 0.64 -5.37 23.74
C VAL A 159 -0.74 -5.68 24.30
N GLY A 160 -1.32 -6.81 23.89
CA GLY A 160 -2.61 -7.27 24.39
C GLY A 160 -2.47 -8.03 25.71
N ALA A 161 -3.61 -8.38 26.31
CA ALA A 161 -3.62 -9.17 27.53
C ALA A 161 -3.15 -10.61 27.26
N PHE A 162 -2.37 -11.17 28.19
CA PHE A 162 -1.99 -12.58 28.17
C PHE A 162 -3.23 -13.46 28.29
N SER A 163 -3.42 -14.36 27.34
CA SER A 163 -4.54 -15.30 27.33
C SER A 163 -4.17 -16.54 26.52
N GLY A 164 -4.56 -17.73 26.98
CA GLY A 164 -4.33 -18.99 26.25
C GLY A 164 -2.84 -19.31 26.04
N GLY A 165 -1.95 -18.89 26.95
CA GLY A 165 -0.51 -19.17 26.84
C GLY A 165 0.26 -18.23 25.91
N VAL A 166 -0.41 -17.20 25.35
CA VAL A 166 0.21 -16.24 24.44
C VAL A 166 -0.10 -14.79 24.84
N THR A 167 0.82 -13.88 24.54
CA THR A 167 0.59 -12.43 24.62
C THR A 167 0.55 -11.90 23.19
N PRO A 168 -0.61 -11.47 22.68
CA PRO A 168 -0.68 -10.92 21.33
C PRO A 168 0.03 -9.56 21.29
N VAL A 169 0.85 -9.34 20.27
CA VAL A 169 1.48 -8.06 19.99
C VAL A 169 1.01 -7.55 18.63
N THR A 170 0.69 -6.26 18.56
CA THR A 170 0.51 -5.56 17.28
C THR A 170 1.80 -4.85 16.95
N VAL A 171 2.27 -5.05 15.72
CA VAL A 171 3.52 -4.50 15.22
C VAL A 171 3.19 -3.65 13.99
N PHE A 172 3.76 -2.46 13.92
CA PHE A 172 3.84 -1.70 12.69
C PHE A 172 5.19 -2.01 12.05
N THR A 173 5.21 -2.39 10.78
CA THR A 173 6.43 -2.84 10.07
C THR A 173 6.98 -1.78 9.12
N GLY A 174 6.39 -0.58 9.16
CA GLY A 174 6.77 0.51 8.26
C GLY A 174 6.45 0.18 6.80
N THR A 175 7.25 0.73 5.89
CA THR A 175 7.08 0.53 4.43
C THR A 175 7.97 -0.55 3.83
N ASP A 176 8.96 -1.05 4.60
CA ASP A 176 10.04 -1.92 4.11
C ASP A 176 9.96 -3.37 4.59
N CYS A 177 9.08 -3.65 5.55
CA CYS A 177 8.96 -4.98 6.17
C CYS A 177 7.51 -5.43 6.17
N ASN A 178 7.29 -6.74 6.14
CA ASN A 178 5.95 -7.31 6.08
C ASN A 178 5.85 -8.60 6.91
N ILE A 179 6.06 -8.43 8.22
CA ILE A 179 5.91 -9.49 9.20
C ILE A 179 4.44 -9.95 9.19
N PRO A 180 4.13 -11.20 8.80
CA PRO A 180 2.75 -11.69 8.80
C PRO A 180 2.19 -11.82 10.22
N ASN A 181 0.86 -11.95 10.30
CA ASN A 181 0.22 -12.39 11.53
C ASN A 181 0.58 -13.85 11.83
N MET A 182 1.46 -14.07 12.80
CA MET A 182 1.93 -15.40 13.19
C MET A 182 2.35 -15.45 14.65
N ALA A 183 2.48 -16.67 15.18
CA ALA A 183 3.16 -16.88 16.45
C ALA A 183 4.67 -16.66 16.28
N LEU A 184 5.27 -15.84 17.15
CA LEU A 184 6.71 -15.66 17.20
C LEU A 184 7.31 -16.71 18.14
N THR A 185 8.24 -17.52 17.63
CA THR A 185 8.89 -18.60 18.40
C THR A 185 10.18 -18.15 19.08
N SER A 186 10.91 -17.21 18.48
CA SER A 186 12.17 -16.65 19.01
C SER A 186 12.32 -15.15 18.68
N PRO A 187 11.42 -14.27 19.16
CA PRO A 187 11.55 -12.83 18.89
C PRO A 187 12.80 -12.26 19.58
N LEU A 188 13.58 -11.48 18.85
CA LEU A 188 14.67 -10.69 19.40
C LEU A 188 14.17 -9.26 19.63
N TYR A 189 14.46 -8.72 20.81
CA TYR A 189 14.13 -7.34 21.17
C TYR A 189 15.41 -6.52 21.27
N SER A 190 15.36 -5.29 20.74
CA SER A 190 16.44 -4.32 20.91
C SER A 190 16.23 -3.51 22.18
N ASN A 191 17.31 -3.23 22.91
CA ASN A 191 17.34 -2.28 24.03
C ASN A 191 17.71 -0.85 23.59
N VAL A 192 18.07 -0.66 22.32
CA VAL A 192 18.32 0.64 21.70
C VAL A 192 17.25 0.96 20.67
N ALA A 193 16.91 2.24 20.50
CA ALA A 193 15.82 2.69 19.64
C ALA A 193 16.00 2.35 18.14
N ALA A 194 17.26 2.32 17.67
CA ALA A 194 17.63 1.98 16.31
C ALA A 194 18.91 1.11 16.33
N PRO A 195 18.79 -0.22 16.47
CA PRO A 195 19.94 -1.12 16.41
C PRO A 195 20.61 -1.06 15.03
N TYR A 196 21.83 -1.58 14.92
CA TYR A 196 22.54 -1.63 13.64
C TYR A 196 21.70 -2.33 12.57
N GLY A 197 21.51 -1.67 11.41
CA GLY A 197 20.67 -2.17 10.31
C GLY A 197 19.19 -1.81 10.41
N PHE A 198 18.72 -1.22 11.52
CA PHE A 198 17.36 -0.73 11.65
C PHE A 198 17.10 0.44 10.69
N PRO A 199 15.98 0.46 9.94
CA PRO A 199 15.67 1.55 9.01
C PRO A 199 15.21 2.79 9.77
N ALA A 200 16.14 3.58 10.29
CA ALA A 200 15.85 4.70 11.21
C ALA A 200 15.15 5.91 10.57
N SER A 201 15.00 5.96 9.24
CA SER A 201 14.35 7.09 8.56
C SER A 201 12.87 7.17 8.94
N LYS A 202 12.41 8.38 9.30
CA LYS A 202 11.03 8.66 9.70
C LYS A 202 10.02 8.30 8.62
N ASP A 203 10.38 8.46 7.34
CA ASP A 203 9.50 8.14 6.20
C ASP A 203 9.14 6.66 6.16
N LYS A 204 9.98 5.79 6.75
CA LYS A 204 9.71 4.36 6.86
C LYS A 204 8.66 4.06 7.92
N TRP A 205 8.53 4.91 8.92
CA TRP A 205 7.64 4.75 10.07
C TRP A 205 6.46 5.73 10.05
N THR A 206 6.09 6.21 8.85
CA THR A 206 5.01 7.16 8.65
C THR A 206 3.98 6.60 7.67
N VAL A 207 2.70 6.73 8.01
CA VAL A 207 1.60 6.48 7.08
C VAL A 207 1.20 7.80 6.45
N THR A 208 1.19 7.89 5.12
CA THR A 208 0.88 9.13 4.40
C THR A 208 -0.18 8.90 3.33
N VAL A 209 -1.14 9.82 3.25
CA VAL A 209 -2.09 9.92 2.13
C VAL A 209 -1.96 11.28 1.45
N LEU A 210 -2.01 11.27 0.12
CA LEU A 210 -1.91 12.45 -0.72
C LEU A 210 -3.17 12.56 -1.58
N ASN A 211 -3.68 13.78 -1.74
CA ASN A 211 -4.78 14.08 -2.65
C ASN A 211 -4.49 15.34 -3.45
N GLY A 212 -4.40 15.19 -4.78
CA GLY A 212 -4.20 16.28 -5.73
C GLY A 212 -5.49 16.78 -6.38
N THR A 213 -6.66 16.27 -5.99
CA THR A 213 -7.95 16.64 -6.57
C THR A 213 -8.58 17.79 -5.79
N GLN A 214 -9.00 18.84 -6.50
CA GLN A 214 -9.77 19.93 -5.91
C GLN A 214 -11.16 19.45 -5.53
N THR A 215 -11.60 19.83 -4.34
CA THR A 215 -12.90 19.44 -3.81
C THR A 215 -13.51 20.56 -3.00
N GLY A 216 -14.84 20.58 -2.87
CA GLY A 216 -15.53 21.75 -2.35
C GLY A 216 -16.92 21.48 -1.79
N GLN A 217 -17.36 22.42 -0.96
CA GLN A 217 -18.75 22.55 -0.52
C GLN A 217 -19.27 23.91 -1.00
N SER A 218 -20.36 23.90 -1.76
CA SER A 218 -21.09 25.11 -2.15
C SER A 218 -22.04 25.55 -1.03
N SER A 219 -22.20 26.86 -0.88
CA SER A 219 -23.06 27.51 0.11
C SER A 219 -22.92 26.93 1.53
N PRO A 220 -21.69 26.82 2.08
CA PRO A 220 -21.50 26.21 3.38
C PRO A 220 -22.19 27.03 4.48
N ALA A 221 -22.94 26.35 5.35
CA ALA A 221 -23.45 26.96 6.57
C ALA A 221 -22.31 27.35 7.53
N ALA A 222 -22.42 28.54 8.13
CA ALA A 222 -21.47 29.03 9.11
C ALA A 222 -21.35 28.05 10.29
N ASN A 223 -20.13 27.86 10.79
CA ASN A 223 -19.80 27.00 11.92
C ASN A 223 -20.14 25.51 11.75
N THR A 224 -20.38 25.06 10.52
CA THR A 224 -20.62 23.64 10.21
C THR A 224 -19.37 23.01 9.62
N TRP A 225 -18.96 21.86 10.16
CA TRP A 225 -17.84 21.07 9.65
C TRP A 225 -18.30 20.18 8.51
N TYR A 226 -17.54 20.20 7.42
CA TYR A 226 -17.74 19.37 6.24
C TYR A 226 -16.52 18.50 6.00
N ASN A 227 -16.75 17.20 5.79
CA ASN A 227 -15.74 16.31 5.24
C ASN A 227 -15.92 16.26 3.72
N LEU A 228 -15.12 17.07 3.01
CA LEU A 228 -15.10 17.10 1.55
C LEU A 228 -14.53 15.77 1.02
N PRO A 229 -15.01 15.28 -0.13
CA PRO A 229 -15.21 13.87 -0.48
C PRO A 229 -14.22 12.95 0.23
N ALA A 230 -14.64 12.55 1.45
CA ALA A 230 -14.02 11.57 2.32
C ALA A 230 -12.48 11.55 2.38
N PHE A 231 -11.81 12.71 2.34
CA PHE A 231 -10.36 12.71 2.53
C PHE A 231 -10.04 12.26 3.95
N THR A 232 -9.55 11.03 4.04
CA THR A 232 -9.36 10.28 5.28
C THR A 232 -8.04 9.55 5.24
N ILE A 233 -7.44 9.37 6.41
CA ILE A 233 -6.33 8.44 6.63
C ILE A 233 -6.79 7.35 7.59
N GLN A 234 -6.43 6.10 7.30
CA GLN A 234 -6.59 5.02 8.26
C GLN A 234 -5.45 5.09 9.26
N ALA A 235 -5.78 5.45 10.51
CA ALA A 235 -4.86 5.45 11.61
C ALA A 235 -4.76 4.03 12.18
N PRO A 236 -3.60 3.35 12.10
CA PRO A 236 -3.44 2.03 12.70
C PRO A 236 -3.42 2.12 14.22
N THR A 237 -3.62 0.99 14.89
CA THR A 237 -3.40 0.90 16.35
C THR A 237 -1.98 1.33 16.71
N GLY A 238 -1.85 2.24 17.66
CA GLY A 238 -0.56 2.77 18.10
C GLY A 238 -0.62 4.20 18.59
N GLN A 239 0.56 4.78 18.80
CA GLN A 239 0.70 6.19 19.17
C GLN A 239 1.33 6.96 18.01
N TRP A 240 0.64 7.98 17.55
CA TRP A 240 0.94 8.66 16.29
C TRP A 240 0.99 10.16 16.47
N ILE A 241 1.88 10.82 15.73
CA ILE A 241 1.95 12.28 15.61
C ILE A 241 1.29 12.63 14.27
N PRO A 242 0.08 13.20 14.29
CA PRO A 242 -0.61 13.59 13.08
C PRO A 242 -0.06 14.89 12.52
N SER A 243 0.04 14.98 11.20
CA SER A 243 0.33 16.20 10.48
C SER A 243 -0.61 16.39 9.31
N LEU A 244 -0.93 17.65 9.03
CA LEU A 244 -1.80 18.09 7.96
C LEU A 244 -1.09 19.18 7.16
N SER A 245 -1.03 19.03 5.85
CA SER A 245 -0.69 20.09 4.92
C SER A 245 -1.80 20.21 3.88
N SER A 246 -2.45 21.37 3.76
CA SER A 246 -3.59 21.57 2.87
C SER A 246 -3.64 22.99 2.35
N ASN A 247 -4.20 23.18 1.17
CA ASN A 247 -4.48 24.51 0.61
C ASN A 247 -5.97 24.79 0.72
N LEU A 248 -6.34 25.74 1.58
CA LEU A 248 -7.72 26.12 1.80
C LEU A 248 -8.09 27.35 0.98
N TYR A 249 -9.31 27.37 0.46
CA TYR A 249 -9.88 28.53 -0.23
C TYR A 249 -11.32 28.76 0.20
N ALA A 250 -11.72 30.03 0.24
CA ALA A 250 -13.12 30.41 0.33
C ALA A 250 -13.36 31.70 -0.46
N ASP A 251 -14.60 31.91 -0.89
CA ASP A 251 -15.05 33.12 -1.56
C ASP A 251 -16.48 33.51 -1.18
N LYS A 252 -16.84 34.75 -1.51
CA LYS A 252 -18.17 35.32 -1.31
C LYS A 252 -18.43 36.40 -2.35
N ALA A 253 -19.71 36.64 -2.64
CA ALA A 253 -20.13 37.56 -3.70
C ALA A 253 -19.71 39.02 -3.44
N SER A 254 -19.77 39.46 -2.18
CA SER A 254 -19.45 40.84 -1.78
C SER A 254 -18.42 40.86 -0.66
N ALA A 255 -17.50 41.81 -0.72
CA ALA A 255 -16.40 41.91 0.23
C ALA A 255 -16.92 42.00 1.66
N GLY A 256 -16.35 41.19 2.55
CA GLY A 256 -16.69 41.20 3.97
C GLY A 256 -15.80 40.24 4.74
N PRO A 257 -16.18 39.88 5.98
CA PRO A 257 -15.49 38.84 6.74
C PRO A 257 -15.45 37.52 5.95
N LEU A 258 -14.27 36.94 5.87
CA LEU A 258 -14.00 35.69 5.17
C LEU A 258 -12.99 34.84 5.97
N SER A 259 -13.49 33.72 6.49
CA SER A 259 -12.73 32.79 7.31
C SER A 259 -12.95 31.37 6.83
N ALA A 260 -11.86 30.61 6.77
CA ALA A 260 -11.90 29.16 6.60
C ALA A 260 -11.03 28.50 7.67
N ARG A 261 -11.43 27.32 8.10
CA ARG A 261 -10.68 26.45 9.03
C ARG A 261 -10.63 25.04 8.45
N ALA A 262 -9.56 24.32 8.74
CA ALA A 262 -9.51 22.88 8.60
C ALA A 262 -8.81 22.23 9.76
N THR A 263 -9.16 20.98 10.01
CA THR A 263 -8.64 20.17 11.12
C THR A 263 -8.62 18.70 10.75
N LEU A 264 -7.89 17.90 11.52
CA LEU A 264 -8.05 16.45 11.53
C LEU A 264 -8.94 16.04 12.69
N SER A 265 -9.90 15.17 12.42
CA SER A 265 -10.89 14.76 13.40
C SER A 265 -11.13 13.25 13.37
N THR A 266 -11.50 12.66 14.49
CA THR A 266 -12.00 11.27 14.56
C THR A 266 -13.46 11.15 14.10
N THR A 267 -14.14 12.26 13.79
CA THR A 267 -15.51 12.29 13.26
C THR A 267 -15.56 13.08 11.95
N SER A 268 -16.47 12.75 11.03
CA SER A 268 -16.60 13.43 9.74
C SER A 268 -17.32 14.78 9.80
N THR A 269 -17.90 15.14 10.95
CA THR A 269 -18.75 16.34 11.12
C THR A 269 -18.34 17.18 12.34
N GLY A 270 -17.14 16.94 12.88
CA GLY A 270 -16.72 17.55 14.13
C GLY A 270 -15.23 17.86 14.17
N GLU A 271 -14.78 18.27 15.35
CA GLU A 271 -13.39 18.61 15.67
C GLU A 271 -13.04 17.85 16.94
N SER A 272 -12.20 16.82 16.82
CA SER A 272 -11.69 16.08 17.97
C SER A 272 -10.39 16.65 18.51
N ASP A 273 -9.62 17.36 17.69
CA ASP A 273 -8.34 17.96 18.07
C ASP A 273 -8.24 19.43 17.61
N PRO A 274 -8.58 20.38 18.48
CA PRO A 274 -8.45 21.80 18.18
C PRO A 274 -7.02 22.28 17.95
N ALA A 275 -5.98 21.56 18.42
CA ALA A 275 -4.59 21.97 18.23
C ALA A 275 -4.14 21.82 16.76
N LEU A 276 -4.74 20.87 16.05
CA LEU A 276 -4.55 20.66 14.61
C LEU A 276 -5.34 21.64 13.74
N THR A 277 -6.23 22.43 14.33
CA THR A 277 -7.07 23.37 13.59
C THR A 277 -6.27 24.57 13.11
N GLY A 278 -6.21 24.73 11.79
CA GLY A 278 -5.55 25.85 11.11
C GLY A 278 -6.49 26.53 10.12
N GLY A 279 -6.13 27.72 9.64
CA GLY A 279 -6.93 28.43 8.65
C GLY A 279 -6.53 29.89 8.50
N PHE A 280 -7.45 30.70 7.99
CA PHE A 280 -7.28 32.14 7.83
C PHE A 280 -8.56 32.89 8.22
N SER A 281 -8.43 34.14 8.63
CA SER A 281 -9.55 35.07 8.81
C SER A 281 -9.12 36.43 8.31
N ILE A 282 -9.83 36.93 7.30
CA ILE A 282 -9.53 38.19 6.63
C ILE A 282 -10.80 39.03 6.59
N ASN A 283 -10.67 40.33 6.82
CA ASN A 283 -11.77 41.27 6.71
C ASN A 283 -11.24 42.64 6.24
N PRO A 284 -11.71 43.18 5.09
CA PRO A 284 -12.64 42.58 4.14
C PRO A 284 -11.93 41.73 3.06
N ALA A 285 -12.61 40.72 2.51
CA ALA A 285 -12.17 40.00 1.31
C ALA A 285 -13.37 39.47 0.50
N ASN A 286 -13.19 39.39 -0.83
CA ASN A 286 -14.09 38.64 -1.72
C ASN A 286 -13.68 37.17 -1.85
N SER A 287 -12.38 36.89 -1.83
CA SER A 287 -11.82 35.55 -1.89
C SER A 287 -10.47 35.52 -1.21
N ALA A 288 -10.07 34.34 -0.74
CA ALA A 288 -8.76 34.11 -0.15
C ALA A 288 -8.38 32.65 -0.26
N ALA A 289 -7.08 32.41 -0.44
CA ALA A 289 -6.45 31.11 -0.32
C ALA A 289 -5.35 31.18 0.74
N ASN A 290 -5.19 30.11 1.53
CA ASN A 290 -4.06 29.99 2.44
C ASN A 290 -3.60 28.53 2.53
N GLN A 291 -2.29 28.33 2.53
CA GLN A 291 -1.72 27.03 2.88
C GLN A 291 -1.72 26.89 4.40
N ILE A 292 -2.20 25.76 4.88
CA ILE A 292 -2.10 25.37 6.27
C ILE A 292 -1.13 24.21 6.40
N THR A 293 -0.21 24.30 7.34
CA THR A 293 0.64 23.19 7.77
C THR A 293 0.56 23.11 9.28
N ARG A 294 0.13 21.97 9.79
CA ARG A 294 -0.09 21.72 11.23
C ARG A 294 0.48 20.36 11.59
N SER A 295 1.08 20.30 12.78
CA SER A 295 1.48 19.06 13.44
C SER A 295 0.83 19.06 14.81
N GLY A 296 0.20 17.94 15.15
CA GLY A 296 -0.53 17.78 16.40
C GLY A 296 0.34 17.20 17.50
N SER A 297 -0.27 17.05 18.67
CA SER A 297 0.28 16.23 19.75
C SER A 297 0.10 14.75 19.44
N THR A 298 0.79 13.89 20.18
CA THR A 298 0.64 12.45 20.06
C THR A 298 -0.79 12.01 20.37
N ILE A 299 -1.42 11.31 19.42
CA ILE A 299 -2.72 10.66 19.60
C ILE A 299 -2.54 9.18 19.91
N SER A 300 -3.41 8.62 20.75
CA SER A 300 -3.44 7.18 21.04
C SER A 300 -4.62 6.52 20.34
N VAL A 301 -4.33 5.58 19.45
CA VAL A 301 -5.31 4.85 18.65
C VAL A 301 -5.42 3.42 19.17
N GLN A 302 -6.53 3.10 19.84
CA GLN A 302 -6.74 1.82 20.54
C GLN A 302 -7.16 0.68 19.61
N ALA A 303 -7.84 1.04 18.52
CA ALA A 303 -8.24 0.21 17.41
C ALA A 303 -8.15 1.06 16.14
N ALA A 304 -7.85 0.42 15.00
CA ALA A 304 -7.73 1.12 13.74
C ALA A 304 -9.00 1.94 13.44
N GLN A 305 -8.83 3.20 13.06
CA GLN A 305 -9.93 4.14 12.82
C GLN A 305 -9.58 5.16 11.74
N SER A 306 -10.60 5.76 11.13
CA SER A 306 -10.43 6.87 10.20
C SER A 306 -10.16 8.17 10.95
N LEU A 307 -9.21 8.96 10.44
CA LEU A 307 -9.14 10.40 10.72
C LEU A 307 -9.58 11.16 9.47
N TYR A 308 -10.46 12.13 9.67
CA TYR A 308 -11.13 12.92 8.65
C TYR A 308 -10.51 14.31 8.57
N LEU A 309 -10.15 14.77 7.37
CA LEU A 309 -9.92 16.19 7.13
C LEU A 309 -11.27 16.89 7.02
N ASN A 310 -11.57 17.74 7.99
CA ASN A 310 -12.79 18.52 8.00
C ASN A 310 -12.48 19.99 7.76
N VAL A 311 -13.37 20.68 7.06
CA VAL A 311 -13.27 22.12 6.81
C VAL A 311 -14.54 22.83 7.27
N LYS A 312 -14.43 24.09 7.69
CA LYS A 312 -15.58 24.95 7.97
C LYS A 312 -15.30 26.39 7.60
N THR A 313 -16.37 27.16 7.40
CA THR A 313 -16.31 28.62 7.48
C THR A 313 -16.92 29.10 8.80
N LEU A 314 -16.46 30.26 9.28
CA LEU A 314 -17.05 30.92 10.46
C LEU A 314 -18.12 31.95 10.07
N ASP A 315 -18.14 32.33 8.78
CA ASP A 315 -18.90 33.47 8.28
C ASP A 315 -20.12 33.01 7.50
N THR A 316 -21.13 33.89 7.41
CA THR A 316 -22.33 33.67 6.59
C THR A 316 -22.13 34.17 5.16
N SER A 317 -23.02 33.75 4.26
CA SER A 317 -23.04 34.19 2.86
C SER A 317 -21.74 33.88 2.10
N ILE A 318 -21.17 32.72 2.37
CA ILE A 318 -20.01 32.17 1.66
C ILE A 318 -20.53 31.39 0.45
N ASN A 319 -19.92 31.61 -0.72
CA ASN A 319 -20.31 30.92 -1.96
C ASN A 319 -19.77 29.50 -1.96
N GLN A 320 -18.51 29.30 -1.59
CA GLN A 320 -17.90 27.98 -1.46
C GLN A 320 -16.71 27.97 -0.50
N ILE A 321 -16.41 26.79 0.02
CA ILE A 321 -15.14 26.45 0.67
C ILE A 321 -14.52 25.26 -0.06
N LEU A 322 -13.22 25.36 -0.37
CA LEU A 322 -12.50 24.36 -1.15
C LEU A 322 -11.24 23.89 -0.43
N ILE A 323 -10.89 22.63 -0.68
CA ILE A 323 -9.52 22.14 -0.61
C ILE A 323 -8.98 22.16 -2.04
N ILE A 324 -7.97 22.98 -2.29
CA ILE A 324 -7.36 23.14 -3.62
C ILE A 324 -6.45 21.95 -3.90
N GLY A 325 -6.55 21.41 -5.12
CA GLY A 325 -5.62 20.41 -5.66
C GLY A 325 -5.41 20.60 -7.17
N SER A 326 -4.19 20.33 -7.65
CA SER A 326 -3.83 20.40 -9.08
C SER A 326 -2.92 19.24 -9.51
N GLY A 327 -3.38 18.01 -9.30
CA GLY A 327 -2.60 16.82 -9.58
C GLY A 327 -1.35 16.77 -8.69
N SER A 328 -0.16 16.66 -9.28
CA SER A 328 1.09 16.57 -8.52
C SER A 328 1.72 17.90 -8.12
N ALA A 329 1.21 19.03 -8.61
CA ALA A 329 1.78 20.34 -8.31
C ALA A 329 1.28 20.91 -6.97
N VAL A 330 0.00 20.69 -6.65
CA VAL A 330 -0.62 21.12 -5.39
C VAL A 330 -1.38 19.93 -4.82
N MET A 331 -0.89 19.40 -3.71
CA MET A 331 -1.49 18.27 -3.02
C MET A 331 -1.84 18.62 -1.58
N THR A 332 -2.92 18.02 -1.09
CA THR A 332 -3.20 17.90 0.33
C THR A 332 -2.55 16.63 0.85
N GLN A 333 -1.91 16.71 2.02
CA GLN A 333 -1.21 15.61 2.67
C GLN A 333 -1.71 15.45 4.11
N ILE A 334 -2.00 14.21 4.49
CA ILE A 334 -2.12 13.80 5.90
C ILE A 334 -1.06 12.77 6.15
N SER A 335 -0.32 12.94 7.25
CA SER A 335 0.67 11.94 7.67
C SER A 335 0.48 11.59 9.14
N LEU A 336 0.74 10.34 9.48
CA LEU A 336 0.80 9.81 10.83
C LEU A 336 2.20 9.25 11.04
N GLU A 337 3.06 10.01 11.70
CA GLU A 337 4.40 9.55 12.10
C GLU A 337 4.25 8.74 13.39
N LEU A 338 4.85 7.54 13.46
CA LEU A 338 4.83 6.77 14.69
C LEU A 338 5.65 7.51 15.76
N ALA A 339 5.06 7.76 16.93
CA ALA A 339 5.63 8.65 17.94
C ALA A 339 6.90 8.08 18.64
N TYR A 340 7.08 6.76 18.60
CA TYR A 340 8.17 6.04 19.26
C TYR A 340 8.82 5.06 18.29
#